data_AF-A0A2J8WKJ9-F1
#
_entry.id   AF-A0A2J8WKJ9-F1
#
_cell.length_a   1.000
_cell.length_b   1.000
_cell.length_c   1.000
_cell.angle_alpha   90.00
_cell.angle_beta   90.00
_cell.angle_gamma   90.00
#
_symmetry.space_group_name_H-M   'P 1'
#
loop_
_entity.id
_entity.type
_entity.pdbx_description
1 polymer ?
#
loop_
_entity_poly.entity_id
_entity_poly.type
_entity_poly.pdbx_seq_one_letter_code
_entity_poly.pdbx_strand_id
1 'polypeptide(L)'
;MAKNRRDRNSWGGFSEKTYEWSSEEEEPVKKAGPVQVLIVKDDHSFELDETALNRILLSEAVRDKEVVAVSVAGAFRKGKSFLMDFMLRYMYNQESVDWVGDYNEPLTGFSWRGGSERETTGIQIWSEIFLINKPDGKKVAVLLMDTQGTFDSQSTLRDSATVFALSTMISSIQVYNLSQNVQEDDLQHLQLFTEYGRLAMEETFLKPFQDNLVKS
;
A
#
# COMPACT_ATOMS: atom_id res chain seq x y z
N MET A 1 -68.27 35.97 -45.00
CA MET A 1 -68.10 34.67 -45.70
C MET A 1 -67.91 33.55 -44.67
N ALA A 2 -68.14 32.29 -45.05
CA ALA A 2 -67.75 31.07 -44.32
C ALA A 2 -66.21 30.86 -44.39
N LYS A 3 -65.48 29.98 -43.68
CA LYS A 3 -65.61 28.92 -42.61
C LYS A 3 -64.22 28.91 -41.89
N ASN A 4 -63.90 28.31 -40.74
CA ASN A 4 -64.49 27.46 -39.66
C ASN A 4 -63.75 27.91 -38.35
N ARG A 5 -64.02 27.53 -37.09
CA ARG A 5 -64.71 26.45 -36.35
C ARG A 5 -64.03 25.08 -36.28
N ARG A 6 -63.32 24.82 -35.17
CA ARG A 6 -63.48 23.73 -34.15
C ARG A 6 -62.39 23.93 -33.07
N ASP A 7 -62.73 24.00 -31.78
CA ASP A 7 -62.81 22.90 -30.78
C ASP A 7 -61.40 22.39 -30.38
N ARG A 8 -61.05 22.08 -29.11
CA ARG A 8 -61.77 22.03 -27.82
C ARG A 8 -60.75 21.81 -26.67
N ASN A 9 -61.20 21.94 -25.40
CA ASN A 9 -60.65 21.23 -24.21
C ASN A 9 -59.21 21.65 -23.74
N SER A 10 -58.76 21.41 -22.49
CA SER A 10 -59.45 21.09 -21.22
C SER A 10 -58.54 21.34 -19.99
N TRP A 11 -59.13 21.80 -18.89
CA TRP A 11 -58.79 21.58 -17.46
C TRP A 11 -57.32 21.60 -16.97
N GLY A 12 -57.10 22.39 -15.92
CA GLY A 12 -56.83 21.77 -14.60
C GLY A 12 -55.38 21.45 -14.22
N GLY A 13 -54.65 22.49 -13.81
CA GLY A 13 -53.69 22.51 -12.69
C GLY A 13 -52.79 21.30 -12.41
N PHE A 14 -51.48 21.50 -12.57
CA PHE A 14 -50.46 20.81 -11.79
C PHE A 14 -49.64 21.83 -11.00
N SER A 15 -49.25 21.45 -9.78
CA SER A 15 -48.35 22.25 -8.94
C SER A 15 -46.93 22.13 -9.47
N GLU A 16 -46.29 23.26 -9.74
CA GLU A 16 -44.83 23.31 -9.91
C GLU A 16 -44.19 22.95 -8.56
N LYS A 17 -43.78 21.70 -8.42
CA LYS A 17 -42.78 21.32 -7.42
C LYS A 17 -41.44 21.81 -7.93
N THR A 18 -40.90 22.85 -7.31
CA THR A 18 -39.49 23.20 -7.44
C THR A 18 -38.68 22.00 -6.94
N TYR A 19 -38.00 21.31 -7.85
CA TYR A 19 -37.07 20.24 -7.46
C TYR A 19 -35.79 20.92 -6.98
N GLU A 20 -35.70 21.13 -5.66
CA GLU A 20 -34.42 21.48 -5.03
C GLU A 20 -33.44 20.33 -5.30
N TRP A 21 -32.43 20.61 -6.13
CA TRP A 21 -31.25 19.78 -6.22
C TRP A 21 -30.51 19.90 -4.90
N SER A 22 -30.74 18.95 -3.99
CA SER A 22 -29.78 18.65 -2.95
C SER A 22 -28.51 18.16 -3.65
N SER A 23 -27.52 19.04 -3.75
CA SER A 23 -26.15 18.63 -4.05
C SER A 23 -25.68 17.77 -2.89
N GLU A 24 -25.85 16.45 -3.04
CA GLU A 24 -25.04 15.49 -2.30
C GLU A 24 -23.58 15.83 -2.61
N GLU A 25 -22.86 16.34 -1.63
CA GLU A 25 -21.44 16.64 -1.78
C GLU A 25 -20.74 15.29 -1.95
N GLU A 26 -20.32 14.97 -3.19
CA GLU A 26 -19.50 13.81 -3.47
C GLU A 26 -18.19 13.94 -2.67
N GLU A 27 -18.12 13.25 -1.53
CA GLU A 27 -16.94 13.10 -0.67
C GLU A 27 -15.71 12.90 -1.57
N PRO A 28 -14.78 13.88 -1.61
CA PRO A 28 -13.83 13.99 -2.72
C PRO A 28 -12.94 12.74 -2.77
N VAL A 29 -13.07 11.96 -3.85
CA VAL A 29 -12.50 10.63 -4.02
C VAL A 29 -11.05 10.63 -3.54
N LYS A 30 -10.84 10.02 -2.37
CA LYS A 30 -9.63 10.24 -1.57
C LYS A 30 -8.44 9.60 -2.28
N LYS A 31 -7.65 10.44 -2.97
CA LYS A 31 -6.54 10.01 -3.82
C LYS A 31 -5.65 9.00 -3.09
N ALA A 32 -5.31 7.92 -3.77
CA ALA A 32 -4.47 6.87 -3.22
C ALA A 32 -3.13 7.42 -2.71
N GLY A 33 -2.66 6.86 -1.59
CA GLY A 33 -1.51 7.37 -0.85
C GLY A 33 -0.96 6.36 0.16
N PRO A 34 0.18 6.68 0.81
CA PRO A 34 0.73 5.85 1.86
C PRO A 34 -0.11 5.98 3.13
N VAL A 35 -0.33 4.85 3.80
CA VAL A 35 -1.12 4.75 5.04
C VAL A 35 -0.26 4.06 6.09
N GLN A 36 0.00 4.77 7.18
CA GLN A 36 0.69 4.21 8.35
C GLN A 36 -0.19 3.11 8.96
N VAL A 37 0.36 1.92 9.18
CA VAL A 37 -0.36 0.82 9.85
C VAL A 37 0.37 0.32 11.09
N LEU A 38 1.70 0.21 11.07
CA LEU A 38 2.49 -0.01 12.29
C LEU A 38 3.18 1.29 12.68
N ILE A 39 2.97 1.74 13.91
CA ILE A 39 3.57 2.94 14.49
C ILE A 39 4.59 2.50 15.54
N VAL A 40 5.81 3.05 15.47
CA VAL A 40 6.83 2.94 16.53
C VAL A 40 6.83 4.27 17.29
N LYS A 41 6.66 4.23 18.62
CA LYS A 41 6.62 5.41 19.48
C LYS A 41 7.97 5.73 20.12
N ASP A 42 8.10 6.95 20.63
CA ASP A 42 9.32 7.44 21.31
C ASP A 42 9.64 6.68 22.62
N ASP A 43 8.70 5.90 23.17
CA ASP A 43 8.90 5.01 24.31
C ASP A 43 9.27 3.56 23.92
N HIS A 44 9.55 3.32 22.63
CA HIS A 44 9.82 2.00 22.04
C HIS A 44 8.66 1.00 22.19
N SER A 45 7.43 1.50 22.28
CA SER A 45 6.21 0.72 22.10
C SER A 45 5.73 0.73 20.64
N PHE A 46 4.91 -0.28 20.30
CA PHE A 46 4.36 -0.47 18.96
C PHE A 46 2.83 -0.35 19.02
N GLU A 47 2.23 0.35 18.08
CA GLU A 47 0.77 0.45 17.90
C GLU A 47 0.39 0.06 16.48
N LEU A 48 -0.72 -0.66 16.33
CA LEU A 48 -1.29 -1.07 15.05
C LEU A 48 -2.57 -0.27 14.79
N ASP A 49 -2.62 0.51 13.70
CA ASP A 49 -3.88 1.13 13.24
C ASP A 49 -4.73 0.07 12.54
N GLU A 50 -5.39 -0.77 13.35
CA GLU A 50 -6.39 -1.74 12.90
C GLU A 50 -7.51 -1.07 12.09
N THR A 51 -7.87 0.18 12.39
CA THR A 51 -8.95 0.88 11.69
C THR A 51 -8.54 1.23 10.26
N ALA A 52 -7.29 1.65 10.04
CA ALA A 52 -6.72 1.85 8.72
C ALA A 52 -6.51 0.54 7.96
N LEU A 53 -5.97 -0.48 8.63
CA LEU A 53 -5.71 -1.79 8.02
C LEU A 53 -7.02 -2.46 7.57
N ASN A 54 -8.03 -2.48 8.43
CA ASN A 54 -9.35 -3.05 8.13
C ASN A 54 -10.07 -2.30 7.01
N ARG A 55 -9.99 -0.96 6.98
CA ARG A 55 -10.56 -0.13 5.90
C ARG A 55 -10.01 -0.49 4.52
N ILE A 56 -8.74 -0.90 4.45
CA ILE A 56 -8.08 -1.28 3.20
C ILE A 56 -8.37 -2.74 2.86
N LEU A 57 -8.01 -3.67 3.75
CA LEU A 57 -8.01 -5.11 3.48
C LEU A 57 -9.37 -5.82 3.64
N LEU A 58 -10.30 -5.28 4.43
CA LEU A 58 -11.63 -5.88 4.63
C LEU A 58 -12.73 -5.27 3.74
N SER A 59 -12.35 -4.41 2.78
CA SER A 59 -13.28 -3.90 1.77
C SER A 59 -13.81 -5.03 0.89
N GLU A 60 -15.10 -4.97 0.52
CA GLU A 60 -15.77 -6.06 -0.23
C GLU A 60 -15.11 -6.35 -1.59
N ALA A 61 -14.45 -5.34 -2.16
CA ALA A 61 -13.68 -5.47 -3.38
C ALA A 61 -12.48 -6.42 -3.25
N VAL A 62 -11.94 -6.66 -2.05
CA VAL A 62 -10.65 -7.37 -1.86
C VAL A 62 -10.65 -8.47 -0.80
N ARG A 63 -11.47 -8.39 0.26
CA ARG A 63 -11.38 -9.26 1.45
C ARG A 63 -11.41 -10.77 1.17
N ASP A 64 -12.17 -11.17 0.13
CA ASP A 64 -12.42 -12.56 -0.23
C ASP A 64 -11.44 -13.08 -1.33
N LYS A 65 -10.18 -12.62 -1.34
CA LYS A 65 -9.17 -12.94 -2.37
C LYS A 65 -7.85 -13.41 -1.79
N GLU A 66 -7.15 -14.26 -2.56
CA GLU A 66 -5.72 -14.55 -2.32
C GLU A 66 -4.92 -13.25 -2.37
N VAL A 67 -4.12 -12.98 -1.32
CA VAL A 67 -3.26 -11.79 -1.24
C VAL A 67 -1.80 -12.13 -1.60
N VAL A 68 -1.14 -11.20 -2.28
CA VAL A 68 0.31 -11.19 -2.52
C VAL A 68 0.84 -9.91 -1.88
N ALA A 69 1.58 -10.04 -0.79
CA ALA A 69 2.14 -8.92 -0.04
C ALA A 69 3.63 -8.76 -0.39
N VAL A 70 3.97 -7.61 -0.99
CA VAL A 70 5.34 -7.24 -1.36
C VAL A 70 5.85 -6.21 -0.36
N SER A 71 6.94 -6.54 0.31
CA SER A 71 7.62 -5.66 1.27
C SER A 71 9.01 -5.27 0.75
N VAL A 72 9.43 -4.03 0.97
CA VAL A 72 10.83 -3.61 0.77
C VAL A 72 11.41 -3.18 2.12
N ALA A 73 12.28 -4.03 2.69
CA ALA A 73 12.93 -3.85 3.98
C ALA A 73 14.46 -3.73 3.83
N GLY A 74 15.14 -3.36 4.92
CA GLY A 74 16.60 -3.18 4.95
C GLY A 74 17.03 -1.77 5.37
N ALA A 75 18.34 -1.54 5.25
CA ALA A 75 19.04 -0.44 5.91
C ALA A 75 18.51 0.95 5.58
N PHE A 76 18.68 1.86 6.54
CA PHE A 76 18.27 3.25 6.40
C PHE A 76 19.02 4.00 5.28
N ARG A 77 18.32 4.96 4.65
CA ARG A 77 18.72 5.75 3.46
C ARG A 77 19.17 4.96 2.22
N LYS A 78 18.82 3.67 2.07
CA LYS A 78 19.17 2.87 0.87
C LYS A 78 18.16 2.91 -0.29
N GLY A 79 17.20 3.84 -0.28
CA GLY A 79 16.28 4.08 -1.42
C GLY A 79 15.08 3.13 -1.53
N LYS A 80 14.58 2.60 -0.41
CA LYS A 80 13.44 1.65 -0.38
C LYS A 80 12.16 2.25 -0.95
N SER A 81 11.69 3.35 -0.37
CA SER A 81 10.48 4.09 -0.80
C SER A 81 10.57 4.57 -2.25
N PHE A 82 11.77 4.97 -2.71
CA PHE A 82 12.04 5.32 -4.11
C PHE A 82 11.88 4.12 -5.07
N LEU A 83 12.28 2.90 -4.65
CA LEU A 83 11.99 1.67 -5.40
C LEU A 83 10.49 1.37 -5.40
N MET A 84 9.82 1.58 -4.26
CA MET A 84 8.38 1.36 -4.11
C MET A 84 7.55 2.27 -5.02
N ASP A 85 7.94 3.51 -5.23
CA ASP A 85 7.26 4.41 -6.16
C ASP A 85 7.39 3.97 -7.63
N PHE A 86 8.52 3.35 -8.02
CA PHE A 86 8.64 2.72 -9.34
C PHE A 86 7.79 1.44 -9.44
N MET A 87 7.64 0.69 -8.35
CA MET A 87 6.67 -0.41 -8.29
C MET A 87 5.23 0.12 -8.43
N LEU A 88 4.89 1.24 -7.79
CA LEU A 88 3.59 1.91 -7.97
C LEU A 88 3.35 2.32 -9.44
N ARG A 89 4.35 2.95 -10.09
CA ARG A 89 4.25 3.27 -11.53
C ARG A 89 3.98 2.02 -12.37
N TYR A 90 4.67 0.90 -12.11
CA TYR A 90 4.37 -0.37 -12.78
C TYR A 90 2.95 -0.86 -12.50
N MET A 91 2.53 -0.91 -11.23
CA MET A 91 1.21 -1.44 -10.83
C MET A 91 0.04 -0.65 -11.42
N TYR A 92 0.17 0.67 -11.58
CA TYR A 92 -0.83 1.51 -12.25
C TYR A 92 -0.81 1.43 -13.79
N ASN A 93 0.31 1.01 -14.41
CA ASN A 93 0.52 1.10 -15.85
C ASN A 93 0.93 -0.25 -16.50
N GLN A 94 0.56 -1.39 -15.92
CA GLN A 94 1.04 -2.73 -16.36
C GLN A 94 0.78 -3.06 -17.85
N GLU A 95 -0.27 -2.48 -18.44
CA GLU A 95 -0.62 -2.68 -19.86
C GLU A 95 0.14 -1.73 -20.81
N SER A 96 0.89 -0.76 -20.28
CA SER A 96 1.73 0.18 -21.05
C SER A 96 3.13 -0.37 -21.27
N VAL A 97 3.66 -0.19 -22.47
CA VAL A 97 5.08 -0.45 -22.77
C VAL A 97 5.97 0.52 -21.99
N ASP A 98 5.54 1.79 -21.90
CA ASP A 98 6.27 2.89 -21.25
C ASP A 98 5.80 3.10 -19.80
N TRP A 99 5.50 2.01 -19.08
CA TRP A 99 4.99 2.01 -17.69
C TRP A 99 5.86 2.78 -16.68
N VAL A 100 7.14 3.01 -17.02
CA VAL A 100 8.11 3.73 -16.20
C VAL A 100 7.76 5.23 -16.01
N GLY A 101 6.82 5.77 -16.80
CA GLY A 101 6.38 7.17 -16.77
C GLY A 101 7.29 8.10 -17.59
N ASP A 102 6.88 9.36 -17.73
CA ASP A 102 7.67 10.33 -18.51
C ASP A 102 8.98 10.71 -17.77
N TYR A 103 10.05 10.97 -18.53
CA TYR A 103 11.36 11.35 -17.99
C TYR A 103 11.37 12.65 -17.18
N ASN A 104 10.36 13.51 -17.37
CA ASN A 104 10.18 14.78 -16.66
C ASN A 104 9.09 14.69 -15.57
N GLU A 105 8.36 13.57 -15.49
CA GLU A 105 7.31 13.37 -14.48
C GLU A 105 7.94 13.10 -13.10
N PRO A 106 7.60 13.88 -12.06
CA PRO A 106 8.05 13.60 -10.70
C PRO A 106 7.62 12.20 -10.23
N LEU A 107 8.52 11.47 -9.59
CA LEU A 107 8.21 10.21 -8.94
C LEU A 107 7.47 10.51 -7.62
N THR A 108 6.27 9.93 -7.44
CA THR A 108 5.41 10.18 -6.27
C THR A 108 4.74 8.89 -5.79
N GLY A 109 4.59 8.76 -4.48
CA GLY A 109 3.99 7.61 -3.83
C GLY A 109 4.19 7.67 -2.31
N PHE A 110 5.07 6.82 -1.79
CA PHE A 110 5.53 6.87 -0.40
C PHE A 110 6.42 8.11 -0.17
N SER A 111 6.51 8.63 1.05
CA SER A 111 7.34 9.83 1.29
C SER A 111 8.82 9.49 1.17
N TRP A 112 9.53 10.16 0.26
CA TRP A 112 10.98 10.07 0.15
C TRP A 112 11.61 11.44 -0.12
N ARG A 113 12.76 11.68 0.52
CA ARG A 113 13.62 12.85 0.30
C ARG A 113 15.08 12.49 0.56
N GLY A 114 16.00 13.23 -0.03
CA GLY A 114 17.41 13.19 0.37
C GLY A 114 17.65 13.76 1.79
N GLY A 115 18.85 13.55 2.33
CA GLY A 115 19.28 14.07 3.64
C GLY A 115 19.67 12.98 4.65
N SER A 116 20.04 13.39 5.86
CA SER A 116 20.40 12.49 6.97
C SER A 116 19.16 11.93 7.68
N GLU A 117 18.22 12.79 8.08
CA GLU A 117 17.14 12.45 9.03
C GLU A 117 16.14 11.42 8.51
N ARG A 118 15.51 10.66 9.42
CA ARG A 118 14.54 9.61 9.04
C ARG A 118 13.24 10.15 8.46
N GLU A 119 12.57 9.27 7.72
CA GLU A 119 11.37 9.57 6.93
C GLU A 119 10.27 8.55 7.25
N THR A 120 10.32 7.35 6.66
CA THR A 120 9.45 6.24 7.04
C THR A 120 9.79 5.76 8.46
N THR A 121 8.80 5.74 9.35
CA THR A 121 8.82 5.02 10.65
C THR A 121 7.85 3.83 10.59
N GLY A 122 8.07 2.81 11.41
CA GLY A 122 7.25 1.59 11.44
C GLY A 122 7.04 0.93 10.06
N ILE A 123 5.77 0.70 9.70
CA ILE A 123 5.37 0.15 8.39
C ILE A 123 4.22 0.99 7.82
N GLN A 124 4.37 1.38 6.54
CA GLN A 124 3.33 1.99 5.72
C GLN A 124 2.88 1.01 4.63
N ILE A 125 1.61 1.05 4.28
CA ILE A 125 1.06 0.34 3.11
C ILE A 125 0.43 1.30 2.13
N TRP A 126 0.34 0.91 0.86
CA TRP A 126 -0.44 1.68 -0.11
C TRP A 126 -1.95 1.52 0.17
N SER A 127 -2.72 2.61 0.09
CA SER A 127 -4.16 2.60 0.37
C SER A 127 -5.00 1.85 -0.67
N GLU A 128 -4.46 1.70 -1.88
CA GLU A 128 -5.13 1.01 -3.00
C GLU A 128 -4.54 -0.39 -3.18
N ILE A 129 -5.41 -1.39 -3.35
CA ILE A 129 -5.05 -2.79 -3.49
C ILE A 129 -5.28 -3.22 -4.93
N PHE A 130 -4.19 -3.55 -5.63
CA PHE A 130 -4.24 -3.83 -7.06
C PHE A 130 -4.79 -5.24 -7.32
N LEU A 131 -5.83 -5.35 -8.16
CA LEU A 131 -6.49 -6.62 -8.47
C LEU A 131 -5.96 -7.23 -9.77
N ILE A 132 -4.92 -8.05 -9.66
CA ILE A 132 -4.18 -8.61 -10.80
C ILE A 132 -4.73 -9.97 -11.22
N ASN A 133 -4.88 -10.18 -12.54
CA ASN A 133 -5.21 -11.48 -13.11
C ASN A 133 -3.94 -12.34 -13.22
N LYS A 134 -3.89 -13.49 -12.55
CA LYS A 134 -2.86 -14.51 -12.77
C LYS A 134 -3.09 -15.21 -14.13
N PRO A 135 -2.04 -15.82 -14.74
CA PRO A 135 -2.18 -16.63 -15.96
C PRO A 135 -3.10 -17.86 -15.83
N ASP A 136 -3.43 -18.30 -14.60
CA ASP A 136 -4.40 -19.37 -14.33
C ASP A 136 -5.86 -18.88 -14.30
N GLY A 137 -6.09 -17.59 -14.52
CA GLY A 137 -7.42 -16.95 -14.50
C GLY A 137 -7.90 -16.50 -13.11
N LYS A 138 -7.15 -16.75 -12.03
CA LYS A 138 -7.48 -16.21 -10.70
C LYS A 138 -7.21 -14.71 -10.63
N LYS A 139 -8.04 -13.98 -9.86
CA LYS A 139 -7.71 -12.63 -9.40
C LYS A 139 -7.07 -12.68 -8.02
N VAL A 140 -5.92 -12.02 -7.87
CA VAL A 140 -5.24 -11.82 -6.58
C VAL A 140 -5.21 -10.34 -6.19
N ALA A 141 -5.20 -10.08 -4.90
CA ALA A 141 -5.00 -8.76 -4.32
C ALA A 141 -3.51 -8.53 -4.08
N VAL A 142 -2.91 -7.48 -4.66
CA VAL A 142 -1.51 -7.13 -4.42
C VAL A 142 -1.42 -5.96 -3.44
N LEU A 143 -0.74 -6.20 -2.33
CA LEU A 143 -0.45 -5.24 -1.26
C LEU A 143 1.02 -4.81 -1.35
N LEU A 144 1.29 -3.50 -1.28
CA LEU A 144 2.64 -2.94 -1.25
C LEU A 144 2.93 -2.35 0.14
N MET A 145 4.06 -2.73 0.74
CA MET A 145 4.50 -2.34 2.09
C MET A 145 5.90 -1.69 2.06
N ASP A 146 6.03 -0.42 2.49
CA ASP A 146 7.32 0.24 2.73
C ASP A 146 7.63 0.23 4.24
N THR A 147 8.88 -0.09 4.61
CA THR A 147 9.29 -0.20 6.01
C THR A 147 10.26 0.91 6.42
N GLN A 148 10.27 1.23 7.71
CA GLN A 148 11.38 1.96 8.33
C GLN A 148 12.73 1.33 7.98
N GLY A 149 13.77 2.16 7.91
CA GLY A 149 15.15 1.71 7.75
C GLY A 149 15.70 1.10 9.02
N THR A 150 16.25 -0.11 8.95
CA THR A 150 17.03 -0.65 10.07
C THR A 150 18.28 0.19 10.30
N PHE A 151 18.70 0.30 11.56
CA PHE A 151 19.91 1.02 12.00
C PHE A 151 19.90 2.54 11.73
N ASP A 152 18.75 3.20 11.91
CA ASP A 152 18.73 4.66 12.09
C ASP A 152 19.23 5.07 13.50
N SER A 153 19.57 6.35 13.66
CA SER A 153 20.18 6.90 14.88
C SER A 153 19.22 7.11 16.06
N GLN A 154 17.93 6.80 15.89
CA GLN A 154 16.86 7.07 16.86
C GLN A 154 16.12 5.80 17.29
N SER A 155 16.54 4.62 16.81
CA SER A 155 15.83 3.35 16.98
C SER A 155 16.74 2.29 17.59
N THR A 156 16.19 1.46 18.47
CA THR A 156 16.92 0.33 19.04
C THR A 156 17.05 -0.82 18.04
N LEU A 157 17.96 -1.76 18.35
CA LEU A 157 18.03 -3.04 17.64
C LEU A 157 16.69 -3.82 17.72
N ARG A 158 15.96 -3.69 18.84
CA ARG A 158 14.63 -4.29 19.00
C ARG A 158 13.62 -3.68 18.03
N ASP A 159 13.60 -2.36 17.88
CA ASP A 159 12.66 -1.67 16.98
C ASP A 159 12.92 -2.07 15.52
N SER A 160 14.21 -2.08 15.12
CA SER A 160 14.65 -2.57 13.81
C SER A 160 14.24 -4.03 13.58
N ALA A 161 14.45 -4.90 14.58
CA ALA A 161 14.10 -6.31 14.50
C ALA A 161 12.59 -6.56 14.44
N THR A 162 11.79 -5.87 15.25
CA THR A 162 10.33 -6.02 15.28
C THR A 162 9.69 -5.54 13.97
N VAL A 163 10.12 -4.39 13.43
CA VAL A 163 9.63 -3.92 12.11
C VAL A 163 9.99 -4.91 11.01
N PHE A 164 11.23 -5.41 10.96
CA PHE A 164 11.67 -6.35 9.92
C PHE A 164 10.99 -7.73 10.06
N ALA A 165 10.87 -8.25 11.28
CA ALA A 165 10.20 -9.52 11.54
C ALA A 165 8.72 -9.44 11.14
N LEU A 166 8.01 -8.38 11.51
CA LEU A 166 6.62 -8.16 11.12
C LEU A 166 6.47 -8.02 9.60
N SER A 167 7.33 -7.25 8.93
CA SER A 167 7.26 -7.13 7.46
C SER A 167 7.49 -8.48 6.78
N THR A 168 8.46 -9.26 7.25
CA THR A 168 8.83 -10.56 6.66
C THR A 168 7.78 -11.64 6.92
N MET A 169 7.12 -11.64 8.09
CA MET A 169 6.02 -12.56 8.40
C MET A 169 4.73 -12.25 7.62
N ILE A 170 4.47 -10.97 7.31
CA ILE A 170 3.27 -10.54 6.59
C ILE A 170 3.47 -10.64 5.06
N SER A 171 4.69 -10.44 4.56
CA SER A 171 4.99 -10.49 3.13
C SER A 171 5.08 -11.90 2.58
N SER A 172 4.48 -12.13 1.39
CA SER A 172 4.81 -13.29 0.56
C SER A 172 6.13 -13.10 -0.19
N ILE A 173 6.50 -11.84 -0.47
CA ILE A 173 7.75 -11.46 -1.15
C ILE A 173 8.44 -10.36 -0.33
N GLN A 174 9.54 -10.71 0.35
CA GLN A 174 10.37 -9.75 1.05
C GLN A 174 11.58 -9.37 0.18
N VAL A 175 11.61 -8.12 -0.30
CA VAL A 175 12.79 -7.54 -0.93
C VAL A 175 13.70 -6.99 0.17
N TYR A 176 14.91 -7.53 0.28
CA TYR A 176 15.95 -7.03 1.18
C TYR A 176 16.88 -6.10 0.39
N ASN A 177 16.66 -4.79 0.54
CA ASN A 177 17.36 -3.74 -0.18
C ASN A 177 18.62 -3.33 0.60
N LEU A 178 19.72 -3.98 0.26
CA LEU A 178 21.07 -3.72 0.74
C LEU A 178 21.73 -2.58 -0.06
N SER A 179 23.07 -2.49 -0.02
CA SER A 179 23.79 -1.39 -0.65
C SER A 179 25.23 -1.76 -0.97
N GLN A 180 25.57 -1.72 -2.26
CA GLN A 180 26.89 -2.00 -2.84
C GLN A 180 27.29 -3.48 -2.82
N ASN A 181 27.11 -4.16 -1.69
CA ASN A 181 27.43 -5.58 -1.54
C ASN A 181 26.59 -6.21 -0.42
N VAL A 182 26.60 -7.54 -0.33
CA VAL A 182 26.11 -8.29 0.84
C VAL A 182 27.28 -8.49 1.80
N GLN A 183 27.13 -8.05 3.05
CA GLN A 183 28.16 -8.21 4.09
C GLN A 183 27.75 -9.26 5.13
N GLU A 184 28.71 -9.74 5.90
CA GLU A 184 28.49 -10.80 6.90
C GLU A 184 27.55 -10.34 8.03
N ASP A 185 27.58 -9.04 8.36
CA ASP A 185 26.63 -8.44 9.31
C ASP A 185 25.23 -8.30 8.70
N ASP A 186 25.06 -8.02 7.41
CA ASP A 186 23.73 -8.09 6.74
C ASP A 186 23.12 -9.50 6.90
N LEU A 187 23.93 -10.56 6.75
CA LEU A 187 23.49 -11.94 6.93
C LEU A 187 23.15 -12.26 8.39
N GLN A 188 23.95 -11.79 9.36
CA GLN A 188 23.68 -11.96 10.79
C GLN A 188 22.43 -11.20 11.23
N HIS A 189 22.19 -9.99 10.71
CA HIS A 189 20.97 -9.23 10.94
C HIS A 189 19.75 -9.92 10.33
N LEU A 190 19.84 -10.40 9.08
CA LEU A 190 18.79 -11.19 8.44
C LEU A 190 18.46 -12.46 9.25
N GLN A 191 19.47 -13.19 9.74
CA GLN A 191 19.29 -14.34 10.63
C GLN A 191 18.59 -13.95 11.94
N LEU A 192 19.04 -12.88 12.60
CA LEU A 192 18.44 -12.40 13.85
C LEU A 192 16.95 -12.05 13.66
N PHE A 193 16.62 -11.31 12.61
CA PHE A 193 15.25 -10.84 12.38
C PHE A 193 14.32 -11.97 11.92
N THR A 194 14.80 -12.90 11.09
CA THR A 194 14.02 -14.09 10.68
C THR A 194 13.80 -15.07 11.82
N GLU A 195 14.76 -15.24 12.74
CA GLU A 195 14.57 -16.05 13.96
C GLU A 195 13.61 -15.36 14.94
N TYR A 196 13.68 -14.03 15.09
CA TYR A 196 12.68 -13.25 15.85
C TYR A 196 11.26 -13.44 15.30
N GLY A 197 11.10 -13.47 13.98
CA GLY A 197 9.83 -13.82 13.33
C GLY A 197 9.42 -15.26 13.62
N ARG A 198 10.32 -16.23 13.42
CA ARG A 198 10.06 -17.66 13.65
C ARG A 198 9.61 -17.97 15.09
N LEU A 199 10.16 -17.26 16.08
CA LEU A 199 9.78 -17.39 17.49
C LEU A 199 8.41 -16.77 17.84
N ALA A 200 7.83 -15.95 16.94
CA ALA A 200 6.49 -15.38 17.06
C ALA A 200 5.43 -16.11 16.21
N MET A 201 5.85 -17.07 15.37
CA MET A 201 4.96 -17.90 14.54
C MET A 201 4.62 -19.23 15.25
N GLU A 202 3.51 -19.85 14.86
CA GLU A 202 3.18 -21.21 15.28
C GLU A 202 4.20 -22.23 14.75
N GLU A 203 4.44 -23.32 15.49
CA GLU A 203 5.39 -24.37 15.08
C GLU A 203 4.89 -25.11 13.83
N THR A 204 5.49 -24.82 12.67
CA THR A 204 5.18 -25.49 11.40
C THR A 204 6.37 -26.29 10.88
N PHE A 205 6.09 -27.44 10.24
CA PHE A 205 7.09 -28.28 9.57
C PHE A 205 7.47 -27.78 8.16
N LEU A 206 6.98 -26.61 7.76
CA LEU A 206 7.27 -25.98 6.47
C LEU A 206 8.33 -24.88 6.67
N LYS A 207 8.84 -24.31 5.57
CA LYS A 207 9.63 -23.07 5.67
C LYS A 207 8.73 -21.94 6.19
N PRO A 208 9.15 -21.14 7.19
CA PRO A 208 8.30 -20.08 7.76
C PRO A 208 8.08 -18.90 6.81
N PHE A 209 8.91 -18.74 5.78
CA PHE A 209 8.83 -17.66 4.80
C PHE A 209 8.82 -18.21 3.38
N GLN A 210 8.16 -17.49 2.46
CA GLN A 210 8.02 -17.86 1.05
C GLN A 210 9.24 -17.40 0.24
N ASP A 211 9.18 -16.22 -0.39
CA ASP A 211 10.26 -15.70 -1.24
C ASP A 211 11.00 -14.51 -0.60
N ASN A 212 12.32 -14.63 -0.51
CA ASN A 212 13.23 -13.55 -0.12
C ASN A 212 14.11 -13.16 -1.32
N LEU A 213 14.02 -11.90 -1.74
CA LEU A 213 14.78 -11.34 -2.88
C LEU A 213 15.82 -10.34 -2.37
N VAL A 214 17.11 -10.59 -2.60
CA VAL A 214 18.17 -9.64 -2.23
C VAL A 214 18.44 -8.69 -3.40
N LYS A 215 18.48 -7.38 -3.10
CA LYS A 215 18.89 -6.32 -4.03
C LYS A 215 20.07 -5.56 -3.44
N SER A 216 21.23 -5.61 -4.11
CA SER A 216 22.53 -5.05 -3.71
C SER A 216 22.88 -3.75 -4.45
#